data_AF-A0A6J6D1V0-F1
#
_entry.id   AF-A0A6J6D1V0-F1
#
_cell.length_a   1.000
_cell.length_b   1.000
_cell.length_c   1.000
_cell.angle_alpha   90.00
_cell.angle_beta   90.00
_cell.angle_gamma   90.00
#
_symmetry.space_group_name_H-M   'P 1'
#
loop_
_entity.id
_entity.type
_entity.pdbx_description
1 polymer ?
#
loop_
_entity_poly.entity_id
_entity_poly.type
_entity_poly.pdbx_seq_one_letter_code
_entity_poly.pdbx_strand_id
1 'polypeptide(L)' 'MSLPVGLAKEDNLPVGAQFLAPAREDARLYKVGAVLEKLLEAKWSKKMMDFAPELKVN' A
#
# COMPACT_ATOMS: atom_id res chain seq x y z
N MET A 1 -0.16 -11.03 -2.99
CA MET A 1 0.15 -10.02 -1.95
C MET A 1 -0.60 -8.74 -2.28
N SER A 2 -1.29 -8.13 -1.32
CA SER A 2 -1.98 -6.84 -1.50
C SER A 2 -1.24 -5.76 -0.72
N LEU A 3 -1.01 -4.60 -1.34
CA LEU A 3 -0.40 -3.44 -0.70
C LEU A 3 -1.27 -2.20 -0.85
N PRO A 4 -1.41 -1.37 0.19
CA PRO A 4 -2.14 -0.11 0.10
C PRO A 4 -1.41 0.89 -0.81
N VAL A 5 -2.16 1.59 -1.67
CA VAL A 5 -1.62 2.53 -2.67
C VAL A 5 -2.28 3.91 -2.64
N GLY A 6 -2.85 4.26 -1.48
CA GLY A 6 -3.49 5.55 -1.22
C GLY A 6 -5.00 5.45 -1.10
N LEU A 7 -5.67 6.59 -1.30
CA LEU A 7 -7.12 6.75 -1.16
C LEU A 7 -7.76 6.98 -2.54
N ALA A 8 -8.96 6.45 -2.74
CA ALA A 8 -9.75 6.71 -3.94
C ALA A 8 -10.24 8.17 -3.94
N LYS A 9 -10.34 8.80 -5.11
CA LYS A 9 -10.70 10.24 -5.20
C LYS A 9 -12.20 10.47 -4.97
N GLU A 10 -12.99 9.45 -5.22
CA GLU A 10 -14.45 9.47 -5.23
C GLU A 10 -15.06 9.39 -3.82
N ASP A 11 -14.45 8.62 -2.92
CA ASP A 11 -15.00 8.33 -1.58
C ASP A 11 -13.96 8.37 -0.45
N ASN A 12 -12.69 8.65 -0.78
CA ASN A 12 -11.58 8.70 0.16
C ASN A 12 -11.34 7.38 0.92
N LEU A 13 -11.78 6.24 0.37
CA LEU A 13 -11.54 4.91 0.95
C LEU A 13 -10.17 4.35 0.54
N PRO A 14 -9.53 3.52 1.38
CA PRO A 14 -8.25 2.89 1.06
C PRO A 14 -8.33 1.96 -0.15
N VAL A 15 -7.37 2.09 -1.06
CA VAL A 15 -7.26 1.25 -2.27
C VAL A 15 -5.99 0.42 -2.20
N GLY A 16 -6.06 -0.82 -2.69
CA GLY A 16 -4.93 -1.75 -2.72
C GLY A 16 -4.51 -2.16 -4.13
N ALA A 17 -3.21 -2.37 -4.33
CA ALA A 17 -2.66 -3.02 -5.50
C ALA A 17 -2.37 -4.50 -5.19
N GLN A 18 -2.99 -5.40 -5.95
CA GLN A 18 -2.78 -6.84 -5.81
C GLN A 18 -1.70 -7.33 -6.77
N PHE A 19 -0.66 -7.94 -6.20
CA PHE A 19 0.38 -8.64 -6.95
C PHE A 19 0.16 -10.14 -6.97
N LEU A 20 0.38 -10.73 -8.14
CA LEU A 20 0.39 -12.17 -8.37
C LEU A 20 1.76 -12.62 -8.88
N ALA A 21 2.16 -13.81 -8.47
CA ALA A 21 3.39 -14.46 -8.93
C ALA A 21 3.14 -15.97 -9.06
N PRO A 22 3.98 -16.70 -9.83
CA PRO A 22 3.97 -18.16 -9.87
C PRO A 22 4.11 -18.79 -8.48
N ALA A 23 3.82 -20.09 -8.40
CA ALA A 23 3.98 -20.83 -7.16
C ALA A 23 5.41 -20.71 -6.62
N ARG A 24 5.53 -20.46 -5.31
CA ARG A 24 6.80 -20.32 -4.55
C ARG A 24 7.66 -19.09 -4.92
N GLU A 25 7.08 -18.10 -5.60
CA GLU A 25 7.75 -16.84 -5.95
C GLU A 25 7.44 -15.70 -4.96
N ASP A 26 7.27 -16.03 -3.67
CA ASP A 26 6.97 -15.07 -2.59
C ASP A 26 8.04 -13.98 -2.48
N ALA A 27 9.33 -14.34 -2.63
CA ALA A 27 10.44 -13.39 -2.61
C ALA A 27 10.31 -12.31 -3.71
N ARG A 28 9.78 -12.68 -4.88
CA ARG A 28 9.55 -11.74 -5.98
C ARG A 28 8.44 -10.75 -5.64
N LEU A 29 7.39 -11.22 -4.96
CA LEU A 29 6.33 -10.35 -4.46
C LEU A 29 6.90 -9.32 -3.50
N TYR A 30 7.65 -9.74 -2.48
CA TYR A 30 8.27 -8.82 -1.52
C TYR A 30 9.22 -7.81 -2.17
N LYS A 31 10.03 -8.25 -3.14
CA LYS A 31 10.96 -7.36 -3.85
C LYS A 31 10.23 -6.26 -4.62
N VAL A 32 9.19 -6.62 -5.38
CA VAL A 32 8.39 -5.64 -6.13
C VAL A 32 7.58 -4.75 -5.19
N GLY A 33 7.02 -5.34 -4.13
CA GLY A 33 6.28 -4.61 -3.09
C GLY A 33 7.11 -3.54 -2.42
N ALA A 34 8.33 -3.87 -1.97
CA ALA A 34 9.23 -2.93 -1.32
C ALA A 34 9.63 -1.77 -2.26
N VAL A 35 9.80 -2.05 -3.56
CA VAL A 35 10.06 -0.99 -4.55
C VAL A 35 8.84 -0.07 -4.70
N LEU A 36 7.63 -0.64 -4.81
CA LEU A 36 6.41 0.15 -4.90
C LEU A 36 6.23 1.04 -3.66
N GLU A 37 6.37 0.50 -2.46
CA GLU A 37 6.27 1.27 -1.21
C GLU A 37 7.26 2.43 -1.19
N LYS A 38 8.54 2.19 -1.54
CA LYS A 38 9.55 3.26 -1.60
C LYS A 38 9.18 4.37 -2.59
N LEU A 39 8.61 4.02 -3.74
CA LEU A 39 8.16 4.99 -4.73
C LEU A 39 6.96 5.79 -4.23
N LEU A 40 6.03 5.15 -3.53
CA LEU A 40 4.86 5.79 -2.96
C LEU A 40 5.24 6.72 -1.79
N GLU A 41 6.14 6.28 -0.92
CA GLU A 41 6.70 7.11 0.15
C GLU A 41 7.38 8.36 -0.41
N ALA A 42 8.18 8.23 -1.48
CA ALA A 42 8.79 9.36 -2.16
C ALA A 42 7.75 10.30 -2.78
N LYS A 43 6.69 9.74 -3.37
CA LYS A 43 5.60 10.51 -4.00
C LYS A 43 4.79 11.30 -2.98
N TRP A 44 4.52 10.73 -1.81
CA TRP A 44 3.71 11.36 -0.76
C TRP A 44 4.54 12.14 0.26
N SER A 45 5.85 11.93 0.27
CA SER A 45 6.75 12.39 1.35
C SER A 45 6.28 11.93 2.75
N LYS A 46 5.56 10.81 2.81
CA LYS A 46 4.90 10.24 3.99
C LYS A 46 4.75 8.73 3.82
N LYS A 47 4.64 8.01 4.92
CA LYS A 47 4.33 6.57 4.92
C LYS A 47 2.84 6.36 4.74
N MET A 48 2.45 5.17 4.24
CA MET A 48 1.03 4.84 4.11
C MET A 48 0.27 4.91 5.45
N MET A 49 0.92 4.54 6.56
CA MET A 49 0.29 4.58 7.89
C MET A 49 -0.07 6.00 8.34
N ASP A 50 0.56 7.03 7.77
CA ASP A 50 0.24 8.43 8.09
C ASP A 50 -1.12 8.87 7.50
N PHE A 51 -1.75 8.05 6.64
CA PHE A 51 -3.09 8.28 6.10
C PHE A 51 -4.19 7.60 6.92
N ALA A 52 -3.84 6.84 7.97
CA ALA A 52 -4.84 6.17 8.79
C ALA A 52 -5.71 7.19 9.55
N PRO A 53 -7.05 7.01 9.58
CA PRO A 53 -7.93 7.91 10.32
C PRO A 53 -7.76 7.75 11.84
N GLU A 54 -7.95 8.83 12.58
CA GLU A 54 -8.01 8.77 14.04
C GLU A 54 -9.27 8.02 14.50
N LEU A 55 -9.09 7.04 15.39
CA LEU A 55 -10.18 6.29 15.97
C LEU A 55 -10.63 6.96 17.28
N LYS A 56 -11.91 7.27 17.39
CA LYS A 56 -12.50 7.70 18.67
C LYS A 56 -12.74 6.47 19.55
N VAL A 57 -12.21 6.49 20.77
CA VAL A 57 -12.56 5.51 21.80
C VAL A 57 -13.82 6.03 22.50
N ASN A 58 -14.89 5.25 22.45
CA ASN A 58 -16.12 5.51 23.20
C ASN A 58 -16.06 4.82 24.56
#